data_AF-A0A534U7U8-F1
#
_entry.id   AF-A0A534U7U8-F1
#
_cell.length_a   1.000
_cell.length_b   1.000
_cell.length_c   1.000
_cell.angle_alpha   90.00
_cell.angle_beta   90.00
_cell.angle_gamma   90.00
#
_symmetry.space_group_name_H-M   'P 1'
#
loop_
_entity.id
_entity.type
_entity.pdbx_description
1 polymer ?
#
loop_
_entity_poly.entity_id
_entity_poly.type
_entity_poly.pdbx_seq_one_letter_code
_entity_poly.pdbx_strand_id
1 'polypeptide(L)' 'GQSLKKIEKDTDRDLFLTGKQAVEYGLVDEVIVTRPGKPKL' A
#
# COMPACT_ATOMS: atom_id res chain seq x y z
N GLY A 1 6.91 -8.77 -3.35
CA GLY A 1 6.09 -8.91 -4.57
C GLY A 1 5.12 -10.07 -4.41
N GLN A 2 4.05 -10.09 -5.20
CA GLN A 2 3.02 -11.15 -5.17
C GLN A 2 3.13 -12.08 -6.38
N SER A 3 2.56 -13.27 -6.28
CA SER A 3 2.46 -14.19 -7.42
C SER A 3 1.43 -13.69 -8.44
N LEU A 4 1.62 -14.04 -9.71
CA LEU A 4 0.71 -13.65 -10.79
C LEU A 4 -0.74 -14.07 -10.52
N LYS A 5 -0.95 -15.33 -10.12
CA LYS A 5 -2.27 -15.87 -9.75
C LYS A 5 -2.99 -15.05 -8.67
N LYS A 6 -2.23 -14.51 -7.71
CA LYS A 6 -2.79 -13.69 -6.65
C LYS A 6 -3.20 -12.32 -7.17
N ILE A 7 -2.34 -11.68 -7.96
CA ILE A 7 -2.66 -10.41 -8.62
C ILE A 7 -3.92 -10.56 -9.47
N GLU A 8 -3.99 -11.57 -10.32
CA GLU A 8 -5.16 -11.83 -11.18
C GLU A 8 -6.47 -11.88 -10.37
N LYS A 9 -6.49 -12.65 -9.28
CA LYS A 9 -7.66 -12.76 -8.40
C LYS A 9 -7.99 -11.43 -7.71
N ASP A 10 -6.98 -10.73 -7.21
CA ASP A 10 -7.15 -9.49 -6.46
C ASP A 10 -7.56 -8.32 -7.38
N THR A 11 -7.36 -8.44 -8.70
CA THR A 11 -7.76 -7.46 -9.73
C THR A 11 -9.06 -7.80 -10.46
N ASP A 12 -9.65 -8.98 -10.22
CA ASP A 12 -10.94 -9.38 -10.82
C ASP A 12 -12.10 -8.49 -10.36
N ARG A 13 -12.01 -7.96 -9.14
CA ARG A 13 -12.95 -7.00 -8.52
C ARG A 13 -12.19 -5.92 -7.76
N ASP A 14 -12.88 -4.83 -7.43
CA ASP A 14 -12.29 -3.77 -6.62
C ASP A 14 -11.87 -4.29 -5.24
N LEU A 15 -10.56 -4.23 -4.96
CA LEU A 15 -9.98 -4.54 -3.66
C LEU A 15 -9.40 -3.25 -3.04
N PHE A 16 -10.14 -2.67 -2.11
CA PHE A 16 -9.66 -1.51 -1.35
C PHE A 16 -8.75 -1.95 -0.20
N LEU A 17 -7.57 -1.35 -0.14
CA LEU A 17 -6.58 -1.60 0.91
C LEU A 17 -6.37 -0.34 1.75
N THR A 18 -6.26 -0.54 3.06
CA THR A 18 -5.69 0.49 3.95
C THR A 18 -4.20 0.69 3.62
N GLY A 19 -3.62 1.82 4.05
CA GLY A 19 -2.19 2.07 3.85
C GLY A 19 -1.30 0.95 4.42
N LYS A 20 -1.64 0.42 5.61
CA LYS A 20 -0.90 -0.71 6.21
C LYS A 20 -0.96 -1.97 5.35
N GLN A 21 -2.14 -2.30 4.83
CA GLN A 21 -2.31 -3.46 3.96
C GLN A 21 -1.57 -3.28 2.63
N ALA A 22 -1.49 -2.06 2.08
CA ALA A 22 -0.73 -1.78 0.87
C ALA A 22 0.78 -1.99 1.07
N VAL A 23 1.32 -1.64 2.25
CA VAL A 23 2.72 -1.95 2.63
C VAL A 23 2.93 -3.46 2.72
N GLU A 24 2.07 -4.17 3.43
CA GLU A 24 2.17 -5.64 3.58
C GLU A 24 2.03 -6.38 2.24
N TYR A 25 1.20 -5.84 1.34
CA TYR A 25 1.09 -6.35 -0.03
C TYR A 25 2.35 -6.08 -0.86
N GLY A 26 3.13 -5.07 -0.48
CA GLY A 26 4.31 -4.61 -1.21
C GLY A 26 3.97 -3.72 -2.40
N LEU A 27 2.86 -2.97 -2.33
CA LEU A 27 2.52 -1.93 -3.32
C LEU A 27 3.25 -0.61 -3.07
N VAL A 28 3.55 -0.33 -1.80
CA VAL A 28 4.25 0.89 -1.35
C VAL A 28 5.22 0.52 -0.23
N ASP A 29 6.25 1.34 -0.03
CA ASP A 29 7.29 1.07 0.98
C ASP A 29 6.85 1.48 2.40
N GLU A 30 6.23 2.66 2.55
CA GLU A 30 5.81 3.19 3.84
C GLU A 30 4.56 4.08 3.77
N VAL A 31 3.88 4.26 4.90
CA VAL A 31 2.75 5.19 5.05
C VAL A 31 3.21 6.43 5.82
N ILE A 32 3.17 7.59 5.17
CA ILE A 32 3.60 8.86 5.75
C ILE A 32 2.45 9.55 6.48
N VAL A 33 2.60 9.78 7.79
CA VAL A 33 1.60 10.48 8.63
C VAL A 33 1.84 11.99 8.74
N THR A 34 3.06 12.45 8.48
CA THR A 34 3.45 13.87 8.51
C THR A 34 4.52 14.12 7.44
N ARG A 35 4.50 15.30 6.81
CA ARG A 35 5.49 15.62 5.77
C ARG A 35 6.91 15.62 6.35
N PRO A 36 7.86 14.84 5.80
CA PRO A 36 9.25 14.88 6.21
C PRO A 36 9.82 16.29 5.99
N GLY A 37 10.55 16.82 6.98
CA GLY A 37 11.22 18.11 6.87
C GLY A 37 10.35 19.35 7.11
N LYS A 38 9.08 19.20 7.52
CA LYS A 38 8.29 20.34 7.98
C LYS A 38 8.66 20.66 9.44
N PRO A 39 9.07 21.91 9.78
CA PRO A 39 9.28 22.28 11.17
C PRO A 39 7.98 22.04 11.95
N LYS A 40 8.10 21.43 13.13
CA LYS A 40 7.00 21.47 14.09
C LYS A 40 6.86 22.92 14.54
N LEU A 41 5.70 23.52 14.29
CA LEU A 41 5.32 24.83 14.80
C LEU A 41 5.35 24.81 16.33
#